data_AF-A0A933H4F7-F1
#
_entry.id   AF-A0A933H4F7-F1
#
_cell.length_a   1.000
_cell.length_b   1.000
_cell.length_c   1.000
_cell.angle_alpha   90.00
_cell.angle_beta   90.00
_cell.angle_gamma   90.00
#
_symmetry.space_group_name_H-M   'P 1'
#
loop_
_entity.id
_entity.type
_entity.pdbx_description
1 polymer ?
#
loop_
_entity_poly.entity_id
_entity_poly.type
_entity_poly.pdbx_seq_one_letter_code
_entity_poly.pdbx_strand_id
1 'polypeptide(L)' 'NFFYPKWAYDDFRLMVEAQMKTKNWRYVDVWNMIAPKEFTNSAVHVTPKASGVVAAKVGEEILRMADGR' A
#
# COMPACT_ATOMS: atom_id res chain seq x y z
N ASN A 1 2.91 -1.81 -14.42
CA ASN A 1 1.59 -1.15 -14.42
C ASN A 1 1.41 -0.60 -15.83
N PHE A 2 0.36 -1.04 -16.53
CA PHE A 2 0.14 -0.74 -17.96
C PHE A 2 -0.24 0.72 -18.21
N PHE A 3 -0.92 1.38 -17.26
CA PHE A 3 -1.42 2.75 -17.41
C PHE A 3 -0.49 3.81 -16.83
N TYR A 4 0.35 3.44 -15.86
CA TYR A 4 1.30 4.36 -15.22
C TYR A 4 2.66 3.69 -15.09
N PRO A 5 3.75 4.33 -15.53
CA PRO A 5 5.09 3.80 -15.30
C PRO A 5 5.37 3.74 -13.79
N LYS A 6 6.15 2.74 -13.36
CA LYS A 6 6.40 2.50 -11.92
C LYS A 6 6.93 3.76 -11.21
N TRP A 7 7.85 4.47 -11.86
CA TRP A 7 8.46 5.69 -11.32
C TRP A 7 7.43 6.77 -10.98
N ALA A 8 6.39 6.95 -11.81
CA ALA A 8 5.37 7.98 -11.57
C ALA A 8 4.51 7.63 -10.34
N TYR A 9 4.26 6.34 -10.11
CA TYR A 9 3.56 5.89 -8.91
C TYR A 9 4.45 5.96 -7.66
N ASP A 10 5.75 5.70 -7.81
CA ASP A 10 6.71 5.86 -6.71
C ASP A 10 6.80 7.34 -6.28
N ASP A 11 6.88 8.28 -7.23
CA ASP A 11 6.89 9.73 -6.93
C ASP A 11 5.60 10.18 -6.23
N PHE A 12 4.44 9.72 -6.73
CA PHE A 12 3.15 10.00 -6.10
C PHE A 12 3.11 9.50 -4.64
N ARG A 13 3.64 8.29 -4.38
CA ARG A 13 3.69 7.74 -3.02
C ARG A 13 4.54 8.59 -2.08
N LEU A 14 5.67 9.12 -2.56
CA LEU A 14 6.50 10.03 -1.77
C LEU A 14 5.75 11.32 -1.39
N MET A 15 4.96 11.88 -2.32
CA MET A 15 4.12 13.05 -2.06
C MET A 15 3.05 12.75 -1.00
N VAL A 16 2.38 11.59 -1.12
CA VAL A 16 1.38 11.14 -0.13
C VAL A 16 2.02 10.94 1.23
N GLU A 17 3.15 10.25 1.32
CA GLU A 17 3.87 10.02 2.58
C GLU A 17 4.23 11.34 3.27
N ALA A 18 4.77 12.32 2.52
CA ALA A 18 5.09 13.63 3.04
C ALA A 18 3.85 14.36 3.61
N GLN A 19 2.72 14.27 2.91
CA GLN A 19 1.46 14.86 3.36
C GLN A 19 0.93 14.17 4.63
N MET A 20 0.94 12.85 4.67
CA MET A 20 0.50 12.05 5.82
C MET A 20 1.33 12.39 7.06
N LYS A 21 2.65 12.48 6.90
CA LYS A 21 3.57 12.88 7.96
C LYS A 21 3.29 14.30 8.46
N THR A 22 3.06 15.24 7.55
CA THR A 22 2.72 16.64 7.88
C THR A 22 1.39 16.73 8.66
N LYS A 23 0.42 15.86 8.35
CA LYS A 23 -0.89 15.83 9.01
C LYS A 23 -0.92 14.92 10.25
N ASN A 24 0.19 14.28 10.59
CA ASN A 24 0.27 13.26 11.62
C ASN A 24 -0.80 12.15 11.45
N TRP A 25 -1.08 11.79 10.20
CA TRP A 25 -1.98 10.68 9.87
C TRP A 25 -1.19 9.37 9.86
N ARG A 26 -1.73 8.34 10.51
CA ARG A 26 -1.19 6.99 10.39
C ARG A 26 -1.42 6.52 8.96
N TYR A 27 -0.33 6.20 8.28
CA TYR A 27 -0.31 5.80 6.89
C TYR A 27 0.46 4.50 6.76
N VAL A 28 -0.11 3.55 6.03
CA VAL A 28 0.47 2.22 5.78
C VAL A 28 0.58 2.04 4.28
N ASP A 29 1.81 2.09 3.78
CA ASP A 29 2.10 1.84 2.38
C ASP A 29 2.35 0.35 2.15
N VAL A 30 1.45 -0.29 1.39
CA VAL A 30 1.52 -1.73 1.08
C VAL A 30 2.01 -2.01 -0.34
N TRP A 31 2.36 -0.98 -1.11
CA TRP A 31 2.65 -1.14 -2.54
C TRP A 31 3.83 -2.09 -2.82
N ASN A 32 4.93 -1.91 -2.09
CA ASN A 32 6.12 -2.75 -2.27
C ASN A 32 5.98 -4.17 -1.68
N MET A 33 4.87 -4.46 -0.97
CA MET A 33 4.61 -5.79 -0.40
C MET A 33 4.06 -6.78 -1.42
N ILE A 34 3.50 -6.27 -2.53
CA ILE A 34 2.82 -7.10 -3.53
C ILE A 34 3.74 -7.36 -4.71
N ALA A 35 3.96 -8.64 -5.00
CA ALA A 35 4.79 -9.04 -6.13
C ALA A 35 4.15 -8.56 -7.45
N PRO A 36 4.94 -8.07 -8.44
CA PRO A 36 4.39 -7.55 -9.70
C PRO A 36 3.47 -8.51 -10.46
N LYS A 37 3.68 -9.82 -10.31
CA LYS A 37 2.86 -10.88 -10.93
C LYS A 37 1.47 -11.05 -10.33
N GLU A 38 1.22 -10.49 -9.15
CA GLU A 38 -0.05 -10.61 -8.44
C GLU A 38 -1.03 -9.48 -8.81
N PHE A 39 -0.74 -8.68 -9.84
CA PHE A 39 -1.64 -7.66 -10.38
C PHE A 39 -2.44 -8.23 -11.56
N THR A 40 -3.77 -8.14 -11.50
CA THR A 40 -4.71 -8.89 -12.36
C THR A 40 -5.31 -8.04 -13.49
N ASN A 41 -4.46 -7.36 -14.28
CA ASN A 41 -4.81 -6.82 -15.61
C ASN A 41 -5.50 -5.44 -15.61
N SER A 42 -6.11 -5.00 -14.50
CA SER A 42 -6.28 -3.57 -14.23
C SER A 42 -5.15 -3.14 -13.31
N ALA A 43 -4.46 -2.07 -13.68
CA ALA A 43 -3.18 -1.62 -13.13
C ALA A 43 -3.01 -1.61 -11.60
N VAL A 44 -4.12 -1.63 -10.86
CA VAL A 44 -4.17 -1.46 -9.41
C VAL A 44 -4.91 -2.58 -8.67
N HIS A 45 -5.57 -3.52 -9.36
CA HIS A 45 -6.23 -4.65 -8.70
C HIS A 45 -5.25 -5.82 -8.54
N VAL A 46 -5.36 -6.52 -7.41
CA VAL A 46 -4.50 -7.63 -7.04
C VAL A 46 -5.26 -8.96 -6.99
N THR A 47 -4.54 -10.08 -7.08
CA THR A 47 -5.10 -11.42 -6.93
C THR A 47 -5.71 -11.62 -5.52
N PRO A 48 -6.57 -12.62 -5.33
CA PRO A 48 -7.05 -12.99 -3.99
C PRO A 48 -5.92 -13.28 -2.99
N LYS A 49 -4.83 -13.89 -3.46
CA LYS A 49 -3.65 -14.17 -2.64
C LYS A 49 -2.99 -12.88 -2.13
N ALA A 50 -2.73 -11.94 -3.03
CA ALA A 50 -2.15 -10.64 -2.66
C ALA A 50 -3.10 -9.79 -1.81
N SER A 51 -4.41 -9.87 -2.05
CA SER A 51 -5.41 -9.25 -1.18
C SER A 51 -5.32 -9.78 0.26
N GLY A 52 -5.13 -11.10 0.43
CA GLY A 52 -4.88 -11.70 1.74
C GLY A 52 -3.63 -11.16 2.46
N VAL A 53 -2.55 -10.90 1.72
CA VAL A 53 -1.33 -10.27 2.26
C VAL A 53 -1.62 -8.84 2.73
N VAL A 54 -2.36 -8.05 1.95
CA VAL A 54 -2.77 -6.69 2.34
C VAL A 54 -3.64 -6.72 3.59
N ALA A 55 -4.63 -7.61 3.63
CA ALA A 55 -5.55 -7.75 4.76
C ALA A 55 -4.80 -8.12 6.05
N ALA A 56 -3.86 -9.06 5.99
CA ALA A 56 -3.04 -9.43 7.14
C ALA A 56 -2.24 -8.23 7.67
N LYS A 57 -1.57 -7.48 6.79
CA LYS A 57 -0.80 -6.30 7.19
C LYS A 57 -1.66 -5.21 7.81
N VAL A 58 -2.81 -4.92 7.22
CA VAL A 58 -3.74 -3.93 7.76
C VAL A 58 -4.26 -4.37 9.13
N GLY A 59 -4.57 -5.66 9.29
CA GLY A 59 -4.96 -6.24 10.58
C GLY A 59 -3.90 -6.05 11.66
N GLU A 60 -2.64 -6.33 11.35
CA GLU A 60 -1.51 -6.10 12.27
C GLU A 60 -1.42 -4.63 12.70
N GLU A 61 -1.57 -3.69 11.77
CA GLU A 61 -1.51 -2.26 12.07
C GLU A 61 -2.69 -1.77 12.92
N ILE A 62 -3.89 -2.33 12.70
CA ILE A 62 -5.07 -2.06 13.54
C ILE A 62 -4.83 -2.54 14.98
N LEU A 63 -4.32 -3.77 15.14
CA LEU A 63 -4.01 -4.32 16.46
C LEU A 63 -2.91 -3.51 17.16
N ARG A 64 -1.86 -3.12 16.43
CA ARG A 64 -0.79 -2.26 16.94
C ARG A 64 -1.33 -0.92 17.45
N MET A 65 -2.27 -0.31 16.71
CA MET A 65 -2.94 0.92 17.13
C MET A 65 -3.78 0.72 18.38
N ALA A 66 -4.53 -0.38 18.48
CA ALA A 66 -5.34 -0.70 19.66
C ALA A 66 -4.48 -0.91 20.91
N ASP A 67 -3.29 -1.49 20.74
CA ASP A 67 -2.32 -1.74 21.82
C ASP A 67 -1.51 -0.48 22.22
N GLY A 68 -1.74 0.67 21.58
CA GLY A 68 -1.00 1.91 21.84
C GLY A 68 0.45 1.91 21.33
N ARG A 69 0.78 1.04 20.37
CA ARG A 69 2.12 0.93 19.75
C ARG A 69 2.17 1.52 18.31
#